data_AF-A7T4I7-F1
#
_entry.id   AF-A7T4I7-F1
#
_cell.length_a   1.000
_cell.length_b   1.000
_cell.length_c   1.000
_cell.angle_alpha   90.00
_cell.angle_beta   90.00
_cell.angle_gamma   90.00
#
_symmetry.space_group_name_H-M   'P 1'
#
loop_
_entity.id
_entity.type
_entity.pdbx_description
1 polymer ?
#
loop_
_entity_poly.entity_id
_entity_poly.type
_entity_poly.pdbx_seq_one_letter_code
_entity_poly.pdbx_strand_id
1 'polypeptide(L)'
;MEVSKTIEVKGGKNYREKVGEVEVTTPTLEDIAQMVVGAKVKEKDEEGLPVYETEEANWIFGAMVAAIKAGARNKLQPGSVELKGDTPIPTDWAGIVATGERGGAAALAIHKECKQAWATYVAKLGKSENTAATLVLYFNNKQALMAQPAENRQKMAKYVEEFAMGLSEEDQDRFTKPITSVLETCNEGIAAGNDF
;
A
#
# COMPACT_ATOMS: atom_id res chain seq x y z
N MET A 1 -6.27 -16.08 -20.45
CA MET A 1 -6.75 -15.61 -19.12
C MET A 1 -7.14 -16.80 -18.28
N GLU A 2 -6.48 -17.00 -17.13
CA GLU A 2 -6.82 -18.09 -16.20
C GLU A 2 -8.13 -17.76 -15.46
N VAL A 3 -9.04 -18.73 -15.41
CA VAL A 3 -10.23 -18.68 -14.58
C VAL A 3 -9.99 -19.58 -13.37
N SER A 4 -9.96 -19.01 -12.17
CA SER A 4 -9.80 -19.77 -10.92
C SER A 4 -10.98 -19.53 -9.97
N LYS A 5 -11.36 -20.56 -9.22
CA LYS A 5 -12.35 -20.48 -8.13
C LYS A 5 -11.62 -20.51 -6.79
N THR A 6 -12.22 -19.87 -5.79
CA THR A 6 -11.72 -19.94 -4.41
C THR A 6 -12.29 -21.19 -3.75
N ILE A 7 -11.41 -22.04 -3.23
CA ILE A 7 -11.78 -23.17 -2.37
C ILE A 7 -11.61 -22.73 -0.92
N GLU A 8 -12.70 -22.77 -0.16
CA GLU A 8 -12.68 -22.50 1.27
C GLU A 8 -12.30 -23.75 2.05
N VAL A 9 -11.35 -23.61 2.98
CA VAL A 9 -10.90 -24.71 3.85
C VAL A 9 -11.26 -24.36 5.28
N LYS A 10 -12.12 -25.17 5.93
CA LYS A 10 -12.46 -24.98 7.34
C LYS A 10 -11.20 -25.09 8.22
N GLY A 11 -10.86 -23.99 8.88
CA GLY A 11 -9.71 -23.90 9.80
C GLY A 11 -8.35 -23.64 9.12
N GLY A 12 -8.33 -23.33 7.82
CA GLY A 12 -7.11 -23.07 7.05
C GLY A 12 -7.20 -21.85 6.14
N LYS A 13 -6.12 -21.56 5.40
CA LYS A 13 -6.09 -20.48 4.41
C LYS A 13 -6.74 -20.95 3.10
N ASN A 14 -7.72 -20.20 2.62
CA ASN A 14 -8.34 -20.44 1.31
C ASN A 14 -7.28 -20.46 0.21
N TYR A 15 -7.45 -21.36 -0.77
CA TYR A 15 -6.57 -21.43 -1.94
C TYR A 15 -7.37 -21.30 -3.24
N ARG A 16 -6.68 -20.88 -4.30
CA ARG A 16 -7.26 -20.68 -5.63
C ARG A 16 -6.99 -21.92 -6.46
N GLU A 17 -8.05 -22.57 -6.95
CA GLU A 17 -7.97 -23.71 -7.85
C GLU A 17 -8.26 -23.25 -9.28
N LYS A 18 -7.37 -23.55 -10.22
CA LYS A 18 -7.57 -23.26 -11.65
C LYS A 18 -8.75 -24.09 -12.15
N VAL A 19 -9.78 -23.41 -12.63
CA VAL A 19 -11.00 -24.00 -13.21
C VAL A 19 -10.83 -24.21 -14.71
N GLY A 20 -10.09 -23.33 -15.37
CA GLY A 20 -9.85 -23.40 -16.80
C GLY A 20 -9.07 -22.19 -17.31
N GLU A 21 -8.96 -22.12 -18.63
CA GLU A 21 -8.28 -21.05 -19.32
C GLU A 21 -9.07 -20.63 -20.56
N VAL A 22 -9.26 -19.32 -20.71
CA VAL A 22 -9.94 -18.71 -21.86
C VAL A 22 -8.91 -17.93 -22.65
N GLU A 23 -8.83 -18.18 -23.96
CA GLU A 23 -8.02 -17.38 -24.86
C GLU A 23 -8.64 -15.99 -25.01
N VAL A 24 -7.85 -14.94 -24.78
CA VAL A 24 -8.29 -13.55 -24.88
C VAL A 24 -7.44 -12.89 -25.94
N THR A 25 -8.05 -12.56 -27.07
CA THR A 25 -7.40 -11.78 -28.11
C THR A 25 -7.09 -10.38 -27.56
N THR A 26 -5.81 -10.04 -27.54
CA THR A 26 -5.34 -8.72 -27.11
C THR A 26 -4.76 -8.02 -28.33
N PRO A 27 -5.33 -6.88 -28.78
CA PRO A 27 -4.80 -6.11 -29.90
C PRO A 27 -3.34 -5.73 -29.66
N THR A 28 -2.53 -5.78 -30.70
CA THR A 28 -1.15 -5.30 -30.64
C THR A 28 -1.12 -3.78 -30.74
N LEU A 29 0.04 -3.19 -30.42
CA LEU A 29 0.24 -1.75 -30.61
C LEU A 29 0.14 -1.35 -32.09
N GLU A 30 0.47 -2.24 -33.02
CA GLU A 30 0.34 -2.00 -34.45
C GLU A 30 -1.14 -1.95 -34.88
N ASP A 31 -1.95 -2.89 -34.40
CA ASP A 31 -3.40 -2.89 -34.63
C ASP A 31 -4.04 -1.61 -34.07
N ILE A 32 -3.62 -1.20 -32.87
CA ILE A 32 -4.07 0.04 -32.23
C ILE A 32 -3.65 1.25 -33.06
N ALA A 33 -2.39 1.32 -33.51
CA ALA A 33 -1.87 2.44 -34.28
C ALA A 33 -2.69 2.68 -35.56
N GLN A 34 -3.09 1.61 -36.26
CA GLN A 34 -3.93 1.71 -37.45
C GLN A 34 -5.30 2.36 -37.17
N MET A 35 -5.84 2.19 -35.97
CA MET A 35 -7.14 2.73 -35.57
C MET A 35 -7.08 4.18 -35.07
N VAL A 36 -5.94 4.61 -34.52
CA VAL A 36 -5.80 5.94 -33.89
C VAL A 36 -5.03 6.95 -34.73
N VAL A 37 -4.18 6.50 -35.66
CA VAL A 37 -3.43 7.40 -36.55
C VAL A 37 -4.40 8.13 -37.46
N GLY A 38 -4.49 9.46 -37.30
CA GLY A 38 -5.39 10.31 -38.08
C GLY A 38 -6.82 10.39 -37.54
N ALA A 39 -7.12 9.81 -36.38
CA ALA A 39 -8.42 9.94 -35.74
C ALA A 39 -8.73 11.41 -35.44
N LYS A 40 -9.93 11.85 -35.84
CA LYS A 40 -10.39 13.23 -35.66
C LYS A 40 -11.27 13.35 -34.44
N VAL A 41 -11.08 14.44 -33.69
CA VAL A 41 -11.95 14.80 -32.58
C VAL A 41 -13.23 15.39 -33.16
N LYS A 42 -14.35 14.76 -32.84
CA LYS A 42 -15.69 15.20 -33.23
C LYS A 42 -16.16 16.34 -32.32
N GLU A 43 -16.08 16.12 -31.01
CA GLU A 43 -16.58 17.04 -29.99
C GLU A 43 -15.86 16.84 -28.66
N LYS A 44 -16.24 17.60 -27.63
CA LYS A 44 -15.83 17.37 -26.26
C LYS A 44 -17.04 17.00 -25.41
N ASP A 45 -16.85 16.09 -24.47
CA ASP A 45 -17.88 15.71 -23.51
C ASP A 45 -18.04 16.75 -22.38
N GLU A 46 -18.94 16.45 -21.44
CA GLU A 46 -19.22 17.31 -20.27
C GLU A 46 -18.01 17.48 -19.34
N GLU A 47 -17.05 16.56 -19.36
CA GLU A 47 -15.80 16.64 -18.61
C GLU A 47 -14.69 17.38 -19.39
N GLY A 48 -14.98 17.84 -20.61
CA GLY A 48 -14.04 18.51 -21.50
C GLY A 48 -13.07 17.57 -22.21
N LEU A 49 -13.30 16.26 -22.16
CA LEU A 49 -12.49 15.23 -22.80
C LEU A 49 -12.87 15.08 -24.29
N PRO A 50 -11.90 14.80 -25.18
CA PRO A 50 -12.18 14.61 -26.60
C PRO A 50 -13.01 13.34 -26.84
N VAL A 51 -14.06 13.50 -27.65
CA VAL A 51 -14.82 12.41 -28.27
C VAL A 51 -14.43 12.36 -29.74
N TYR A 52 -13.94 11.21 -30.19
CA TYR A 52 -13.48 10.96 -31.55
C TYR A 52 -14.62 10.56 -32.48
N GLU A 53 -14.41 10.71 -33.79
CA GLU A 53 -15.39 10.32 -34.82
C GLU A 53 -15.62 8.79 -34.87
N THR A 54 -14.60 7.99 -34.54
CA THR A 54 -14.66 6.51 -34.61
C THR A 54 -14.82 5.88 -33.23
N GLU A 55 -15.55 4.77 -33.16
CA GLU A 55 -15.79 4.04 -31.91
C GLU A 55 -14.50 3.41 -31.38
N GLU A 56 -13.63 2.95 -32.26
CA GLU A 56 -12.34 2.33 -31.92
C GLU A 56 -11.42 3.33 -31.21
N ALA A 57 -11.32 4.56 -31.75
CA ALA A 57 -10.54 5.62 -31.12
C ALA A 57 -11.12 6.04 -29.76
N ASN A 58 -12.45 6.09 -29.65
CA ASN A 58 -13.13 6.34 -28.38
C ASN A 58 -12.89 5.23 -27.36
N TRP A 59 -12.91 3.97 -27.78
CA TRP A 59 -12.65 2.83 -26.90
C TRP A 59 -11.22 2.85 -26.36
N ILE A 60 -10.23 3.08 -27.23
CA ILE A 60 -8.81 3.16 -26.85
C ILE A 60 -8.57 4.36 -25.92
N PHE A 61 -9.10 5.53 -26.27
CA PHE A 61 -8.98 6.73 -25.45
C PHE A 61 -9.66 6.53 -24.07
N GLY A 62 -10.84 5.94 -24.04
CA GLY A 62 -11.55 5.59 -22.80
C GLY A 62 -10.74 4.64 -21.92
N ALA A 63 -10.08 3.63 -22.49
CA ALA A 63 -9.20 2.73 -21.75
C ALA A 63 -7.99 3.47 -21.14
N MET A 64 -7.39 4.40 -21.88
CA MET A 64 -6.30 5.25 -21.37
C MET A 64 -6.77 6.15 -20.22
N VAL A 65 -7.90 6.84 -20.40
CA VAL A 65 -8.48 7.71 -19.36
C VAL A 65 -8.80 6.90 -18.10
N ALA A 66 -9.38 5.71 -18.24
CA ALA A 66 -9.69 4.83 -17.13
C ALA A 66 -8.43 4.40 -16.35
N ALA A 67 -7.36 4.04 -17.06
CA ALA A 67 -6.09 3.67 -16.45
C ALA A 67 -5.45 4.86 -15.68
N ILE A 68 -5.43 6.05 -16.27
CA ILE A 68 -4.91 7.26 -15.64
C ILE A 68 -5.74 7.63 -14.40
N LYS A 69 -7.07 7.65 -14.52
CA LYS A 69 -7.98 7.92 -13.38
C LYS A 69 -7.80 6.88 -12.26
N ALA A 70 -7.60 5.60 -12.60
CA ALA A 70 -7.33 4.56 -11.60
C ALA A 70 -5.99 4.79 -10.87
N GLY A 71 -4.94 5.14 -11.60
CA GLY A 71 -3.64 5.51 -11.03
C GLY A 71 -3.75 6.71 -10.09
N ALA A 72 -4.47 7.75 -10.50
CA ALA A 72 -4.70 8.94 -9.68
C ALA A 72 -5.49 8.62 -8.39
N ARG A 73 -6.59 7.85 -8.49
CA ARG A 73 -7.38 7.44 -7.31
C ARG A 73 -6.57 6.67 -6.28
N ASN A 74 -5.62 5.84 -6.71
CA ASN A 74 -4.76 5.09 -5.78
C ASN A 74 -3.89 6.02 -4.92
N LYS A 75 -3.58 7.22 -5.41
CA LYS A 75 -2.83 8.25 -4.68
C LYS A 75 -3.70 9.10 -3.75
N LEU A 76 -5.02 9.01 -3.82
CA LEU A 76 -5.93 9.73 -2.94
C LEU A 76 -6.20 8.97 -1.65
N GLN A 77 -6.48 9.70 -0.57
CA GLN A 77 -6.97 9.13 0.69
C GLN A 77 -8.38 8.53 0.50
N PRO A 78 -8.73 7.42 1.19
CA PRO A 78 -10.05 6.83 1.07
C PRO A 78 -11.17 7.83 1.44
N GLY A 79 -12.13 8.03 0.54
CA GLY A 79 -13.26 8.94 0.76
C GLY A 79 -12.92 10.43 0.73
N SER A 80 -11.71 10.80 0.30
CA SER A 80 -11.26 12.19 0.23
C SER A 80 -10.61 12.51 -1.13
N VAL A 81 -10.53 13.79 -1.45
CA VAL A 81 -9.81 14.34 -2.61
C VAL A 81 -8.36 14.70 -2.28
N GLU A 82 -7.93 14.49 -1.04
CA GLU A 82 -6.56 14.75 -0.58
C GLU A 82 -5.61 13.62 -0.96
N LEU A 83 -4.36 13.95 -1.24
CA LEU A 83 -3.31 12.97 -1.56
C LEU A 83 -2.84 12.20 -0.31
N LYS A 84 -2.42 10.95 -0.53
CA LYS A 84 -1.69 10.15 0.46
C LYS A 84 -0.24 10.63 0.52
N GLY A 85 0.03 11.56 1.44
CA GLY A 85 1.37 12.15 1.60
C GLY A 85 1.86 12.86 0.33
N ASP A 86 3.18 12.92 0.16
CA ASP A 86 3.83 13.72 -0.90
C ASP A 86 3.90 13.02 -2.27
N THR A 87 2.88 12.22 -2.63
CA THR A 87 2.88 11.52 -3.93
C THR A 87 2.01 12.27 -4.95
N PRO A 88 2.57 13.15 -5.79
CA PRO A 88 1.77 13.95 -6.72
C PRO A 88 1.13 13.09 -7.82
N ILE A 89 -0.02 13.54 -8.32
CA ILE A 89 -0.63 12.99 -9.53
C ILE A 89 0.22 13.44 -10.73
N PRO A 90 0.69 12.50 -11.58
CA PRO A 90 1.52 12.86 -12.72
C PRO A 90 0.76 13.74 -13.72
N THR A 91 1.45 14.70 -14.31
CA THR A 91 0.92 15.61 -15.33
C THR A 91 1.59 15.43 -16.70
N ASP A 92 2.59 14.56 -16.78
CA ASP A 92 3.35 14.28 -17.99
C ASP A 92 3.33 12.79 -18.34
N TRP A 93 3.68 12.47 -19.60
CA TRP A 93 3.70 11.10 -20.08
C TRP A 93 4.67 10.22 -19.30
N ALA A 94 5.86 10.76 -18.99
CA ALA A 94 6.90 10.05 -18.27
C ALA A 94 6.40 9.60 -16.89
N GLY A 95 5.74 10.48 -16.14
CA GLY A 95 5.19 10.16 -14.82
C GLY A 95 3.93 9.29 -14.88
N ILE A 96 3.14 9.35 -15.96
CA ILE A 96 1.97 8.47 -16.15
C ILE A 96 2.41 7.02 -16.37
N VAL A 97 3.42 6.79 -17.21
CA VAL A 97 3.90 5.44 -17.57
C VAL A 97 4.99 4.91 -16.65
N ALA A 98 5.59 5.78 -15.83
CA ALA A 98 6.50 5.36 -14.77
C ALA A 98 5.81 4.24 -13.98
N THR A 99 6.46 3.07 -13.92
CA THR A 99 6.02 2.00 -13.04
C THR A 99 5.91 2.60 -11.65
N GLY A 100 4.68 2.78 -11.16
CA GLY A 100 4.48 2.95 -9.75
C GLY A 100 5.18 1.77 -9.12
N GLU A 101 6.31 2.00 -8.46
CA GLU A 101 6.92 0.97 -7.63
C GLU A 101 5.75 0.38 -6.87
N ARG A 102 5.51 -0.93 -7.03
CA ARG A 102 4.45 -1.62 -6.30
C ARG A 102 4.88 -1.54 -4.85
N GLY A 103 4.62 -0.41 -4.20
CA GLY A 103 5.14 -0.04 -2.90
C GLY A 103 4.67 -1.02 -1.85
N GLY A 104 3.61 -1.79 -2.12
CA GLY A 104 3.20 -2.92 -1.31
C GLY A 104 4.30 -3.97 -1.12
N ALA A 105 5.01 -4.42 -2.16
CA ALA A 105 5.98 -5.51 -2.02
C ALA A 105 7.26 -5.06 -1.31
N ALA A 106 7.82 -3.92 -1.72
CA ALA A 106 9.01 -3.34 -1.10
C ALA A 106 8.73 -2.86 0.33
N ALA A 107 7.60 -2.18 0.58
CA ALA A 107 7.24 -1.77 1.95
C ALA A 107 6.93 -2.99 2.83
N LEU A 108 6.27 -4.04 2.32
CA LEU A 108 6.08 -5.27 3.10
C LEU A 108 7.42 -5.95 3.44
N ALA A 109 8.39 -5.93 2.52
CA ALA A 109 9.74 -6.46 2.78
C ALA A 109 10.43 -5.67 3.90
N ILE A 110 10.44 -4.33 3.80
CA ILE A 110 10.98 -3.44 4.85
C ILE A 110 10.28 -3.66 6.19
N HIS A 111 8.94 -3.79 6.20
CA HIS A 111 8.19 -4.11 7.42
C HIS A 111 8.61 -5.46 8.00
N LYS A 112 8.81 -6.48 7.16
CA LYS A 112 9.25 -7.81 7.62
C LYS A 112 10.65 -7.75 8.23
N GLU A 113 11.57 -7.06 7.57
CA GLU A 113 12.95 -6.86 8.03
C GLU A 113 13.00 -6.10 9.37
N CYS A 114 12.26 -4.99 9.48
CA CYS A 114 12.14 -4.22 10.71
C CYS A 114 11.61 -5.09 11.86
N LYS A 115 10.60 -5.92 11.61
CA LYS A 115 10.05 -6.85 12.61
C LYS A 115 11.06 -7.91 13.07
N GLN A 116 11.91 -8.39 12.17
CA GLN A 116 12.98 -9.33 12.50
C GLN A 116 14.09 -8.65 13.31
N ALA A 117 14.47 -7.42 12.94
CA ALA A 117 15.42 -6.61 13.69
C ALA A 117 14.90 -6.34 15.11
N TRP A 118 13.62 -5.97 15.25
CA TRP A 118 12.96 -5.79 16.54
C TRP A 118 13.01 -7.06 17.40
N ALA A 119 12.61 -8.21 16.85
CA ALA A 119 12.64 -9.48 17.58
C ALA A 119 14.07 -9.83 18.05
N THR A 120 15.08 -9.55 17.21
CA THR A 120 16.49 -9.75 17.54
C THR A 120 16.94 -8.81 18.66
N TYR A 121 16.52 -7.55 18.65
CA TYR A 121 16.78 -6.60 19.72
C TYR A 121 16.13 -7.04 21.03
N VAL A 122 14.85 -7.42 21.01
CA VAL A 122 14.11 -7.88 22.20
C VAL A 122 14.77 -9.11 22.83
N ALA A 123 15.26 -10.05 22.01
CA ALA A 123 15.99 -11.21 22.50
C ALA A 123 17.28 -10.84 23.28
N LYS A 124 17.91 -9.71 22.95
CA LYS A 124 19.11 -9.22 23.64
C LYS A 124 18.81 -8.50 24.96
N LEU A 125 17.56 -8.12 25.23
CA LEU A 125 17.18 -7.39 26.44
C LEU A 125 17.22 -8.24 27.72
N GLY A 126 17.39 -9.56 27.61
CA GLY A 126 17.45 -10.47 28.77
C GLY A 126 16.15 -10.50 29.58
N LYS A 127 15.00 -10.20 28.96
CA LYS A 127 13.69 -10.22 29.62
C LYS A 127 13.16 -11.64 29.74
N SER A 128 12.16 -11.82 30.61
CA SER A 128 11.42 -13.09 30.68
C SER A 128 10.78 -13.43 29.34
N GLU A 129 10.62 -14.71 29.05
CA GLU A 129 10.03 -15.20 27.79
C GLU A 129 8.66 -14.56 27.51
N ASN A 130 7.80 -14.48 28.54
CA ASN A 130 6.49 -13.85 28.44
C ASN A 130 6.60 -12.35 28.11
N THR A 131 7.53 -11.63 28.74
CA THR A 131 7.75 -10.20 28.47
C THR A 131 8.28 -9.98 27.05
N ALA A 132 9.26 -10.80 26.62
CA ALA A 132 9.82 -10.73 25.28
C ALA A 132 8.76 -11.00 24.20
N ALA A 133 7.95 -12.05 24.38
CA ALA A 133 6.84 -12.36 23.49
C ALA A 133 5.80 -11.22 23.42
N THR A 134 5.52 -10.59 24.57
CA THR A 134 4.60 -9.45 24.65
C THR A 134 5.12 -8.23 23.88
N LEU A 135 6.41 -7.89 24.01
CA LEU A 135 7.03 -6.80 23.27
C LEU A 135 7.01 -7.04 21.76
N VAL A 136 7.26 -8.27 21.33
CA VAL A 136 7.16 -8.66 19.90
C VAL A 136 5.71 -8.58 19.41
N LEU A 137 4.74 -9.03 20.22
CA LEU A 137 3.32 -8.95 19.89
C LEU A 137 2.88 -7.51 19.67
N TYR A 138 3.18 -6.61 20.60
CA TYR A 138 2.75 -5.21 20.54
C TYR A 138 3.35 -4.45 19.36
N PHE A 139 4.62 -4.70 19.03
CA PHE A 139 5.24 -4.11 17.84
C PHE A 139 4.57 -4.58 16.55
N ASN A 140 4.15 -5.84 16.51
CA ASN A 140 3.55 -6.46 15.33
C ASN A 140 2.06 -6.20 15.16
N ASN A 141 1.36 -5.87 16.25
CA ASN A 141 -0.08 -5.72 16.31
C ASN A 141 -0.45 -4.44 17.07
N LYS A 142 -0.69 -3.37 16.29
CA LYS A 142 -1.09 -2.07 16.83
C LYS A 142 -2.41 -2.12 17.61
N GLN A 143 -3.37 -2.93 17.19
CA GLN A 143 -4.65 -3.03 17.91
C GLN A 143 -4.44 -3.60 19.32
N ALA A 144 -3.57 -4.62 19.44
CA ALA A 144 -3.19 -5.16 20.74
C ALA A 144 -2.47 -4.11 21.61
N LEU A 145 -1.60 -3.29 21.01
CA LEU A 145 -0.91 -2.20 21.69
C LEU A 145 -1.87 -1.07 22.11
N MET A 146 -2.81 -0.66 21.26
CA MET A 146 -3.81 0.35 21.60
C MET A 146 -4.71 -0.08 22.76
N ALA A 147 -5.02 -1.38 22.86
CA ALA A 147 -5.82 -1.92 23.95
C ALA A 147 -5.09 -1.89 25.32
N GLN A 148 -3.79 -1.58 25.35
CA GLN A 148 -3.03 -1.50 26.60
C GLN A 148 -3.26 -0.18 27.34
N PRO A 149 -3.12 -0.17 28.68
CA PRO A 149 -3.09 1.05 29.45
C PRO A 149 -1.97 2.00 29.01
N ALA A 150 -2.16 3.31 29.25
CA ALA A 150 -1.19 4.35 28.88
C ALA A 150 0.22 4.07 29.42
N GLU A 151 0.34 3.59 30.66
CA GLU A 151 1.63 3.25 31.27
C GLU A 151 2.38 2.16 30.46
N ASN A 152 1.66 1.13 30.00
CA ASN A 152 2.26 0.05 29.21
C ASN A 152 2.65 0.53 27.81
N ARG A 153 1.86 1.42 27.20
CA ARG A 153 2.20 2.07 25.93
C ARG A 153 3.43 2.98 26.06
N GLN A 154 3.57 3.72 27.15
CA GLN A 154 4.78 4.51 27.43
C GLN A 154 6.02 3.65 27.63
N LYS A 155 5.89 2.51 28.33
CA LYS A 155 7.00 1.52 28.44
C LYS A 155 7.37 0.97 27.06
N MET A 156 6.39 0.67 26.22
CA MET A 156 6.63 0.23 24.85
C MET A 156 7.35 1.30 24.02
N ALA A 157 6.93 2.56 24.11
CA ALA A 157 7.58 3.67 23.41
C ALA A 157 9.08 3.75 23.72
N LYS A 158 9.46 3.67 24.99
CA LYS A 158 10.87 3.67 25.41
C LYS A 158 11.68 2.55 24.75
N TYR A 159 11.15 1.33 24.73
CA TYR A 159 11.85 0.22 24.07
C TYR A 159 11.99 0.44 22.56
N VAL A 160 10.98 1.03 21.91
CA VAL A 160 11.02 1.33 20.47
C VAL A 160 12.00 2.46 20.15
N GLU A 161 12.10 3.48 21.01
CA GLU A 161 13.09 4.56 20.92
C GLU A 161 14.52 4.03 21.11
N GLU A 162 14.75 3.21 22.14
CA GLU A 162 16.04 2.57 22.38
C GLU A 162 16.45 1.64 21.22
N PHE A 163 15.49 0.92 20.65
CA PHE A 163 15.72 0.13 19.44
C PHE A 163 16.13 1.02 18.27
N ALA A 164 15.39 2.10 18.01
CA ALA A 164 15.68 3.03 16.92
C ALA A 164 17.08 3.65 17.04
N MET A 165 17.48 4.04 18.26
CA MET A 165 18.82 4.56 18.54
C MET A 165 19.93 3.52 18.35
N GLY A 166 19.61 2.23 18.49
CA GLY A 166 20.56 1.13 18.32
C GLY A 166 20.73 0.66 16.88
N LEU A 167 19.98 1.21 15.93
CA LEU A 167 20.08 0.87 14.50
C LEU A 167 21.23 1.60 13.81
N SER A 168 21.70 1.02 12.70
CA SER A 168 22.60 1.70 11.77
C SER A 168 21.91 2.91 11.12
N GLU A 169 22.65 3.91 10.64
CA GLU A 169 22.06 5.07 9.94
C GLU A 169 21.18 4.64 8.75
N GLU A 170 21.64 3.63 7.98
CA GLU A 170 20.86 3.06 6.87
C GLU A 170 19.54 2.45 7.33
N ASP A 171 19.56 1.69 8.44
CA ASP A 171 18.36 1.04 8.98
C ASP A 171 17.42 2.03 9.67
N GLN A 172 17.94 3.12 10.25
CA GLN A 172 17.11 4.20 10.80
C GLN A 172 16.25 4.82 9.71
N ASP A 173 16.84 5.16 8.55
CA ASP A 173 16.10 5.71 7.41
C ASP A 173 15.11 4.69 6.84
N ARG A 174 15.56 3.44 6.63
CA ARG A 174 14.71 2.38 6.07
C ARG A 174 13.54 2.03 6.98
N PHE A 175 13.74 2.00 8.30
CA PHE A 175 12.72 1.59 9.27
C PHE A 175 11.94 2.77 9.87
N THR A 176 12.19 4.01 9.42
CA THR A 176 11.49 5.20 9.91
C THR A 176 9.97 5.00 9.91
N LYS A 177 9.36 4.65 8.76
CA LYS A 177 7.90 4.44 8.67
C LYS A 177 7.35 3.40 9.66
N PRO A 178 7.85 2.14 9.71
CA PRO A 178 7.36 1.17 10.68
C PRO A 178 7.55 1.60 12.14
N ILE A 179 8.68 2.23 12.48
CA ILE A 179 8.99 2.67 13.85
C ILE A 179 8.07 3.81 14.27
N THR A 180 8.01 4.88 13.47
CA THR A 180 7.14 6.04 13.74
C THR A 180 5.70 5.60 13.93
N SER A 181 5.23 4.67 13.11
CA SER A 181 3.84 4.24 13.18
C SER A 181 3.50 3.42 14.43
N VAL A 182 4.49 2.79 15.08
CA VAL A 182 4.31 2.17 16.41
C VAL A 182 4.39 3.22 17.51
N LEU A 183 5.31 4.18 17.42
CA LEU A 183 5.44 5.29 18.38
C LEU A 183 4.19 6.17 18.41
N GLU A 184 3.60 6.48 17.25
CA GLU A 184 2.31 7.16 17.13
C GLU A 184 1.22 6.38 17.87
N THR A 185 1.16 5.06 17.69
CA THR A 185 0.18 4.20 18.40
C THR A 185 0.38 4.25 19.92
N CYS A 186 1.62 4.33 20.39
CA CYS A 186 1.92 4.52 21.82
C CYS A 186 1.39 5.86 22.35
N ASN A 187 1.43 6.90 21.52
CA ASN A 187 1.10 8.29 21.87
C ASN A 187 -0.39 8.64 21.67
N GLU A 188 -1.07 8.08 20.67
CA GLU A 188 -2.49 8.33 20.38
C GLU A 188 -3.39 7.93 21.55
N GLY A 189 -3.02 6.86 22.26
CA GLY A 189 -3.74 6.45 23.47
C GLY A 189 -3.63 7.42 24.65
N ILE A 190 -2.78 8.45 24.58
CA ILE A 190 -2.66 9.50 25.60
C ILE A 190 -3.76 10.55 25.41
N ALA A 191 -4.18 10.84 24.17
CA ALA A 191 -5.20 11.86 23.89
C ALA A 191 -6.60 11.45 24.36
N ALA A 192 -6.93 10.15 24.35
CA ALA A 192 -8.24 9.64 24.80
C ALA A 192 -8.35 9.43 26.32
N GLY A 193 -7.29 9.71 27.10
CA GLY A 193 -7.23 9.50 28.54
C GLY A 193 -7.43 10.75 29.41
N ASN A 194 -7.70 11.90 28.80
CA ASN A 194 -7.87 13.18 29.49
C ASN A 194 -9.31 13.68 29.58
N ASP A 195 -10.29 12.93 29.06
CA ASP A 195 -11.71 13.23 29.29
C ASP A 195 -12.19 12.43 30.51
N PHE A 196 -11.98 13.00 31.70
CA PHE A 196 -12.73 12.68 32.92
C PHE A 196 -14.03 13.47 32.95
#